data_AF-A0A535AET3-F1
#
_entry.id   AF-A0A535AET3-F1
#
_cell.length_a   1.000
_cell.length_b   1.000
_cell.length_c   1.000
_cell.angle_alpha   90.00
_cell.angle_beta   90.00
_cell.angle_gamma   90.00
#
_symmetry.space_group_name_H-M   'P 1'
#
loop_
_entity.id
_entity.type
_entity.pdbx_description
1 polymer ?
#
loop_
_entity_poly.entity_id
_entity_poly.type
_entity_poly.pdbx_seq_one_letter_code
_entity_poly.pdbx_strand_id
1 'polypeptide(L)'
;MLAVLEDAVRSYQRYLSSSDSRGRRLFREVEEWFDSDAATWPFSFVVICQVFDIEPEYVRAGLHAWRKSNASVVRRGVPIIRFRIRAATGSRHQVGGARMRQQMLRAGRRRASR
;
A
#
# COMPACT_ATOMS: atom_id res chain seq x y z
N MET A 1 9.87 4.10 13.90
CA MET A 1 9.16 5.06 13.01
C MET A 1 9.53 4.90 11.54
N LEU A 2 10.63 4.21 11.22
CA LEU A 2 11.05 3.93 9.84
C LEU A 2 9.98 3.20 9.02
N ALA A 3 9.23 2.29 9.64
CA ALA A 3 8.11 1.60 8.98
C ALA A 3 7.02 2.57 8.45
N VAL A 4 6.80 3.70 9.13
CA VAL A 4 5.83 4.72 8.68
C VAL A 4 6.38 5.46 7.46
N LEU A 5 7.67 5.82 7.48
CA LEU A 5 8.33 6.43 6.32
C LEU A 5 8.34 5.47 5.13
N GLU A 6 8.68 4.20 5.35
CA GLU A 6 8.70 3.17 4.30
C GLU A 6 7.31 2.99 3.68
N ASP A 7 6.26 2.93 4.51
CA ASP A 7 4.89 2.78 4.03
C ASP A 7 4.38 4.03 3.29
N ALA A 8 4.77 5.23 3.74
CA ALA A 8 4.48 6.49 3.05
C ALA A 8 5.16 6.54 1.67
N VAL A 9 6.46 6.24 1.59
CA VAL A 9 7.19 6.17 0.31
C VAL A 9 6.56 5.13 -0.61
N ARG A 10 6.20 3.96 -0.09
CA ARG A 10 5.53 2.90 -0.85
C ARG A 10 4.17 3.37 -1.37
N SER A 11 3.39 4.06 -0.54
CA SER A 11 2.08 4.59 -0.91
C SER A 11 2.20 5.68 -1.98
N TYR A 12 3.16 6.60 -1.84
CA TYR A 12 3.48 7.61 -2.85
C TYR A 12 3.75 6.96 -4.21
N GLN A 13 4.67 5.98 -4.23
CA GLN A 13 5.07 5.30 -5.47
C GLN A 13 3.95 4.43 -6.05
N ARG A 14 3.13 3.79 -5.21
CA ARG A 14 2.01 2.92 -5.62
C ARG A 14 0.88 3.71 -6.27
N TYR A 15 0.51 4.85 -5.70
CA TYR A 15 -0.66 5.60 -6.11
C TYR A 15 -0.36 6.72 -7.11
N LEU A 16 0.92 6.95 -7.45
CA LEU A 16 1.33 7.98 -8.41
C LEU A 16 0.65 7.84 -9.78
N SER A 17 0.37 6.61 -10.25
CA SER A 17 -0.27 6.34 -11.54
C SER A 17 -1.73 5.87 -11.45
N SER A 18 -2.34 5.95 -10.26
CA SER A 18 -3.72 5.50 -10.05
C SER A 18 -4.73 6.42 -10.75
N SER A 19 -5.62 5.82 -11.54
CA SER A 19 -6.72 6.52 -12.22
C SER A 19 -8.00 6.58 -11.38
N ASP A 20 -8.16 5.67 -10.42
CA ASP A 20 -9.34 5.62 -9.56
C ASP A 20 -9.34 6.76 -8.51
N SER A 21 -10.53 7.15 -8.06
CA SER A 21 -10.72 8.26 -7.12
C SER A 21 -10.04 8.00 -5.78
N ARG A 22 -10.07 6.76 -5.30
CA ARG A 22 -9.45 6.36 -4.03
C ARG A 22 -7.93 6.46 -4.10
N GLY A 23 -7.30 5.94 -5.15
CA GLY A 23 -5.86 6.03 -5.34
C GLY A 23 -5.38 7.47 -5.43
N ARG A 24 -6.10 8.33 -6.19
CA ARG A 24 -5.78 9.76 -6.27
C ARG A 24 -5.90 10.50 -4.94
N ARG A 25 -6.85 10.10 -4.09
CA ARG A 25 -7.00 10.65 -2.74
C ARG A 25 -5.84 10.22 -1.85
N LEU A 26 -5.53 8.93 -1.82
CA LEU A 26 -4.41 8.40 -1.03
C LEU A 26 -3.06 8.99 -1.45
N PHE A 27 -2.86 9.20 -2.75
CA PHE A 27 -1.67 9.89 -3.25
C PHE A 27 -1.56 11.30 -2.69
N ARG A 28 -2.64 12.09 -2.75
CA ARG A 28 -2.65 13.47 -2.22
C ARG A 28 -2.40 13.51 -0.71
N GLU A 29 -3.05 12.65 0.06
CA GLU A 29 -2.85 12.57 1.52
C GLU A 29 -1.37 12.31 1.85
N VAL A 30 -0.70 11.45 1.09
CA VAL A 30 0.72 11.14 1.29
C VAL A 30 1.63 12.26 0.78
N GLU A 31 1.31 12.88 -0.35
CA GLU A 31 2.05 14.03 -0.89
C GLU A 31 2.00 15.21 0.08
N GLU A 32 0.81 15.55 0.59
CA GLU A 32 0.62 16.59 1.62
C GLU A 32 1.39 16.27 2.92
N TRP A 33 1.47 15.00 3.31
CA TRP A 33 2.25 14.60 4.48
C TRP A 33 3.76 14.79 4.28
N PHE A 34 4.30 14.50 3.09
CA PHE A 34 5.70 14.77 2.76
C PHE A 34 6.00 16.27 2.64
N ASP A 35 5.08 17.05 2.10
CA ASP A 35 5.24 18.51 1.92
C ASP A 35 5.02 19.30 3.22
N SER A 36 4.48 18.67 4.26
CA SER A 36 4.24 19.32 5.55
C SER A 36 5.54 19.53 6.33
N ASP A 37 5.73 20.76 6.83
CA ASP A 37 6.80 21.13 7.77
C ASP A 37 6.36 21.01 9.24
N ALA A 38 5.13 20.56 9.50
CA ALA A 38 4.60 20.50 10.85
C ALA A 38 5.30 19.42 11.68
N ALA A 39 5.91 19.80 12.81
CA ALA A 39 6.48 18.88 13.80
C ALA A 39 5.53 18.61 14.98
N THR A 40 4.22 18.66 14.75
CA THR A 40 3.19 18.69 15.82
C THR A 40 2.81 17.34 16.39
N TRP A 41 3.09 16.23 15.68
CA TRP A 41 2.80 14.86 16.13
C TRP A 41 4.04 13.96 15.96
N PRO A 42 4.18 12.90 16.78
CA PRO A 42 5.33 11.99 16.72
C PRO A 42 5.59 11.38 15.33
N PHE A 43 4.54 11.15 14.53
CA PHE A 43 4.64 10.57 13.19
C PHE A 43 4.51 11.61 12.07
N SER A 44 4.76 12.88 12.37
CA SER A 44 4.94 13.88 11.32
C SER A 44 6.22 13.57 10.54
N PHE A 45 6.22 13.91 9.25
CA PHE A 45 7.36 13.66 8.37
C PHE A 45 8.66 14.28 8.92
N VAL A 46 8.60 15.54 9.36
CA VAL A 46 9.76 16.26 9.94
C VAL A 46 10.29 15.57 11.20
N VAL A 47 9.42 15.16 12.14
CA VAL A 47 9.88 14.46 13.36
C VAL A 47 10.53 13.12 13.01
N ILE A 48 9.99 12.40 12.05
CA ILE A 48 10.58 11.15 11.58
C ILE A 48 11.98 11.40 11.00
N CYS A 49 12.13 12.41 10.13
CA CYS A 49 13.41 12.82 9.57
C CYS A 49 14.43 13.17 10.65
N GLN A 50 14.04 13.97 11.65
CA GLN A 50 14.88 14.33 12.79
C GLN A 50 15.36 13.10 13.59
N VAL A 51 14.47 12.16 13.89
CA VAL A 51 14.81 10.94 14.66
C VAL A 51 15.82 10.06 13.92
N PHE A 52 15.79 10.07 12.58
CA PHE A 52 16.71 9.29 11.75
C PHE A 52 17.92 10.08 11.25
N ASP A 53 18.08 11.34 11.68
CA ASP A 53 19.14 12.24 11.21
C ASP A 53 19.18 12.37 9.67
N ILE A 54 17.99 12.49 9.08
CA ILE A 54 17.78 12.65 7.63
C ILE A 54 17.24 14.05 7.37
N GLU A 55 17.85 14.79 6.44
CA GLU A 55 17.32 16.06 5.99
C GLU A 55 15.96 15.86 5.26
N PRO A 56 14.86 16.52 5.69
CA PRO A 56 13.56 16.43 5.01
C PRO A 56 13.64 16.74 3.51
N GLU A 57 14.39 17.79 3.14
CA GLU A 57 14.60 18.24 1.77
C GLU A 57 15.26 17.16 0.91
N TYR A 58 16.15 16.34 1.49
CA TYR A 58 16.80 15.25 0.77
C TYR A 58 15.78 14.20 0.32
N VAL A 59 14.85 13.83 1.20
CA VAL A 59 13.79 12.87 0.88
C VAL A 59 12.83 13.45 -0.17
N ARG A 60 12.40 14.71 0.02
CA ARG A 60 11.54 15.41 -0.95
C ARG A 60 12.18 15.49 -2.33
N ALA A 61 13.44 15.90 -2.41
CA ALA A 61 14.21 15.94 -3.66
C ALA A 61 14.31 14.56 -4.33
N GLY A 62 14.58 13.52 -3.54
CA GLY A 62 14.60 12.13 -4.02
C GLY A 62 13.26 11.69 -4.62
N LEU A 63 12.15 11.99 -3.95
CA LEU A 63 10.80 11.69 -4.44
C LEU A 63 10.47 12.43 -5.74
N HIS A 64 10.82 13.72 -5.83
CA HIS A 64 10.64 14.50 -7.05
C HIS A 64 11.48 13.99 -8.22
N ALA A 65 12.75 13.68 -7.99
CA ALA A 65 13.63 13.11 -9.01
C ALA A 65 13.09 11.76 -9.49
N TRP A 66 12.68 10.89 -8.58
CA TRP A 66 12.08 9.60 -8.90
C TRP A 66 10.80 9.77 -9.72
N ARG A 67 9.90 10.68 -9.34
CA ARG A 67 8.66 10.98 -10.09
C ARG A 67 8.96 11.44 -11.52
N LYS A 68 9.94 12.33 -11.70
CA LYS A 68 10.37 12.80 -13.02
C LYS A 68 10.86 11.65 -13.89
N SER A 69 11.71 10.78 -13.36
CA SER A 69 12.23 9.59 -14.07
C SER A 69 11.13 8.59 -14.44
N ASN A 70 10.05 8.53 -13.68
CA ASN A 70 8.92 7.62 -13.92
C ASN A 70 7.73 8.26 -14.66
N ALA A 71 7.85 9.52 -15.12
CA ALA A 71 6.76 10.24 -15.79
C ALA A 71 6.17 9.49 -17.00
N SER A 72 7.01 8.74 -17.73
CA SER A 72 6.58 7.91 -18.88
C SER A 72 5.78 6.67 -18.46
N VAL A 73 5.97 6.17 -17.23
CA VAL A 73 5.25 5.03 -16.66
C VAL A 73 3.93 5.49 -16.07
N VAL A 74 3.92 6.65 -15.40
CA VAL A 74 2.71 7.33 -14.91
C VAL A 74 1.73 7.60 -16.04
N ARG A 75 2.23 8.16 -17.16
CA ARG A 75 1.41 8.42 -18.36
C ARG A 75 0.75 7.18 -18.94
N ARG A 76 1.38 6.01 -18.80
CA ARG A 76 0.86 4.74 -19.30
C ARG A 76 -0.07 4.02 -18.33
N GLY A 77 -0.30 4.57 -17.13
CA GLY A 77 -1.12 3.93 -16.08
C GLY A 77 -0.56 2.59 -15.60
N VAL A 78 0.72 2.33 -15.85
CA VAL A 78 1.37 1.08 -15.43
C VAL A 78 1.77 1.22 -13.96
N PRO A 79 1.50 0.22 -13.10
CA PRO A 79 1.98 0.24 -11.72
C PRO A 79 3.51 0.21 -11.71
N ILE A 80 4.13 1.24 -11.10
CA ILE A 80 5.58 1.47 -11.15
C ILE A 80 6.35 0.45 -10.28
N ILE A 81 5.67 -0.26 -9.38
CA ILE A 81 6.30 -1.16 -8.42
C ILE A 81 5.99 -2.63 -8.71
N ARG A 82 7.06 -3.42 -8.84
CA ARG A 82 7.10 -4.86 -8.57
C ARG A 82 7.84 -5.11 -7.24
N PHE A 83 7.24 -4.74 -6.10
CA PHE A 83 7.71 -5.30 -4.84
C PHE A 83 7.23 -6.74 -4.77
N ARG A 84 8.18 -7.67 -4.67
CA ARG A 84 7.90 -9.06 -4.31
C ARG A 84 7.40 -9.00 -2.86
N ILE A 85 6.09 -8.82 -2.69
CA ILE A 85 5.46 -8.87 -1.37
C ILE A 85 5.83 -10.24 -0.82
N ARG A 86 6.72 -10.31 0.19
CA ARG A 86 6.60 -11.42 1.14
C ARG A 86 5.25 -11.19 1.76
N ALA A 87 4.26 -11.93 1.28
CA ALA A 87 2.91 -11.80 1.76
C ALA A 87 2.97 -12.13 3.25
N ALA A 88 2.96 -11.11 4.10
CA ALA A 88 2.71 -11.24 5.52
C ALA A 88 1.23 -11.60 5.77
N THR A 89 0.52 -12.11 4.76
CA THR A 89 -0.57 -13.05 4.97
C THR A 89 0.00 -14.33 5.56
N GLY A 90 0.33 -14.25 6.86
CA GLY A 90 -0.10 -15.30 7.75
C GLY A 90 -1.56 -15.60 7.43
N SER A 91 -1.81 -16.87 7.17
CA SER A 91 -3.14 -17.43 7.00
C SER A 91 -4.07 -16.77 8.02
N ARG A 92 -4.95 -15.87 7.56
CA ARG A 92 -6.06 -15.39 8.38
C ARG A 92 -6.86 -16.65 8.65
N HIS A 93 -6.72 -17.18 9.86
CA HIS A 93 -7.53 -18.28 10.37
C HIS A 93 -8.99 -17.99 10.03
N GLN A 94 -9.51 -18.65 9.00
CA GLN A 94 -10.95 -18.72 8.76
C GLN A 94 -11.51 -19.75 9.73
N VAL A 95 -11.68 -19.33 10.98
CA VAL A 95 -12.53 -20.07 11.92
C VAL A 95 -13.95 -19.59 11.68
N GLY A 96 -14.74 -20.41 10.98
CA GLY A 96 -16.19 -20.28 10.90
C GLY A 96 -16.75 -20.35 9.48
N GLY A 97 -17.31 -21.51 9.12
CA GLY A 97 -18.41 -21.57 8.13
C GLY A 97 -18.22 -22.47 6.91
N ALA A 98 -17.01 -22.90 6.55
CA ALA A 98 -16.79 -23.66 5.30
C ALA A 98 -17.05 -25.17 5.39
N ARG A 99 -17.36 -25.72 6.59
CA ARG A 99 -17.64 -27.17 6.75
C ARG A 99 -19.11 -27.57 6.52
N MET A 100 -20.05 -26.62 6.52
CA MET A 100 -21.48 -26.93 6.36
C MET A 100 -21.88 -27.21 4.90
N ARG A 101 -21.25 -26.53 3.92
CA ARG A 101 -21.62 -26.66 2.50
C ARG A 101 -21.15 -27.97 1.85
N GLN A 102 -20.10 -28.61 2.36
CA GLN A 102 -19.62 -29.89 1.82
C GLN A 102 -20.49 -31.10 2.22
N GLN A 103 -21.24 -31.02 3.31
CA GLN A 103 -22.12 -32.13 3.73
C GLN A 103 -23.40 -32.24 2.88
N MET A 104 -23.98 -31.12 2.42
CA MET A 104 -25.19 -31.17 1.58
C MET A 104 -24.93 -31.74 0.17
N LEU A 105 -23.76 -31.50 -0.41
CA LEU A 105 -23.44 -31.99 -1.76
C LEU A 105 -23.13 -33.49 -1.82
N ARG A 106 -22.80 -34.13 -0.69
CA ARG A 106 -22.59 -35.58 -0.61
C ARG A 106 -23.88 -36.37 -0.34
N ALA A 107 -24.89 -35.75 0.27
CA ALA A 107 -26.19 -36.39 0.52
C ALA A 107 -27.04 -36.55 -0.76
N GLY A 108 -26.91 -35.65 -1.75
CA GLY A 108 -27.69 -35.72 -2.99
C GLY A 108 -27.26 -36.80 -3.98
N ARG A 109 -26.03 -37.34 -3.86
CA ARG A 109 -25.46 -38.29 -4.85
C ARG A 109 -25.72 -39.77 -4.57
N ARG A 110 -26.36 -40.12 -3.45
CA ARG A 110 -26.70 -41.52 -3.11
C ARG A 110 -28.14 -41.93 -3.48
N ARG A 111 -28.94 -41.04 -4.06
CA ARG A 111 -30.34 -41.32 -4.43
C ARG A 111 -30.60 -41.52 -5.93
N ALA A 112 -29.55 -41.51 -6.76
CA ALA A 112 -29.64 -41.61 -8.22
C ALA A 112 -28.99 -42.90 -8.79
N SER A 113 -28.90 -43.96 -8.00
CA SER A 113 -28.37 -45.27 -8.45
C SER A 113 -29.23 -46.46 -8.00
N ARG A 114 -30.56 -46.28 -7.96
CA ARG A 114 -31.50 -47.40 -7.92
C ARG A 114 -32.30 -47.42 -9.20
#